data_AF-A0A938FW20-F1
#
_entry.id   AF-A0A938FW20-F1
#
_cell.length_a   1.000
_cell.length_b   1.000
_cell.length_c   1.000
_cell.angle_alpha   90.00
_cell.angle_beta   90.00
_cell.angle_gamma   90.00
#
_symmetry.space_group_name_H-M   'P 1'
#
loop_
_entity.id
_entity.type
_entity.pdbx_description
1 polymer ?
#
loop_
_entity_poly.entity_id
_entity_poly.type
_entity_poly.pdbx_seq_one_letter_code
_entity_poly.pdbx_strand_id
1 'polypeptide(L)' 'MSDYMYMLESHLNPDQNRVVAEAQAAAAQANVNLFLTGGAMRDIFGGFQVRDLDFTVEAPALKLVRAIAEKSR' A
#
# COMPACT_ATOMS: atom_id res chain seq x y z
N MET A 1 -1.76 -13.45 14.91
CA MET A 1 -1.15 -12.67 13.81
C MET A 1 -1.98 -12.71 12.52
N SER A 2 -3.02 -13.56 12.42
CA SER A 2 -3.96 -13.61 11.27
C SER A 2 -4.91 -12.41 11.18
N ASP A 3 -5.26 -11.80 12.32
CA ASP A 3 -6.32 -10.77 12.33
C ASP A 3 -5.94 -9.48 11.61
N TYR A 4 -4.66 -9.11 11.55
CA TYR A 4 -4.23 -7.87 10.91
C TYR A 4 -4.37 -7.92 9.38
N MET A 5 -4.00 -9.04 8.75
CA MET A 5 -4.16 -9.17 7.29
C MET A 5 -5.64 -9.25 6.91
N TYR A 6 -6.45 -9.97 7.69
CA TYR A 6 -7.89 -10.01 7.48
C TYR A 6 -8.55 -8.63 7.66
N MET A 7 -8.09 -7.84 8.62
CA MET A 7 -8.60 -6.49 8.85
C MET A 7 -8.20 -5.53 7.72
N LEU A 8 -6.98 -5.65 7.16
CA LEU A 8 -6.57 -4.90 5.96
C LEU A 8 -7.43 -5.26 4.74
N GLU A 9 -7.66 -6.55 4.49
CA GLU A 9 -8.42 -7.04 3.34
C GLU A 9 -9.91 -6.64 3.38
N SER A 10 -10.48 -6.52 4.59
CA SER A 10 -11.90 -6.21 4.79
C SER A 10 -12.27 -4.72 4.74
N HIS A 11 -11.32 -3.82 4.96
CA HIS A 11 -11.59 -2.37 5.08
C HIS A 11 -11.27 -1.57 3.81
N LEU A 12 -10.50 -2.17 2.90
CA LEU A 12 -10.20 -1.56 1.61
C LEU A 12 -11.24 -1.98 0.57
N ASN A 13 -11.68 -1.03 -0.23
CA ASN A 13 -12.52 -1.35 -1.39
C ASN A 13 -11.68 -2.10 -2.47
N PRO A 14 -12.33 -2.73 -3.47
CA PRO A 14 -11.60 -3.51 -4.47
C PRO A 14 -10.52 -2.75 -5.25
N ASP A 15 -10.74 -1.46 -5.52
CA ASP A 15 -9.77 -0.63 -6.24
C ASP A 15 -8.57 -0.26 -5.36
N GLN A 16 -8.81 0.04 -4.08
CA GLN A 16 -7.75 0.27 -3.10
C GLN A 16 -6.90 -0.98 -2.88
N ASN A 17 -7.54 -2.14 -2.75
CA ASN A 17 -6.84 -3.43 -2.66
C ASN A 17 -5.96 -3.69 -3.89
N ARG A 18 -6.45 -3.37 -5.09
CA ARG A 18 -5.66 -3.47 -6.33
C ARG A 18 -4.42 -2.57 -6.29
N VAL A 19 -4.59 -1.31 -5.88
CA VAL A 19 -3.48 -0.34 -5.76
C VAL A 19 -2.42 -0.83 -4.76
N VAL A 20 -2.84 -1.35 -3.60
CA VAL A 20 -1.91 -1.91 -2.59
C VAL A 20 -1.12 -3.08 -3.18
N ALA A 21 -1.79 -4.01 -3.87
CA ALA A 21 -1.13 -5.15 -4.51
C ALA A 21 -0.14 -4.73 -5.60
N GLU A 22 -0.50 -3.73 -6.42
CA GLU A 22 0.38 -3.19 -7.45
C GLU A 22 1.61 -2.50 -6.87
N ALA A 23 1.42 -1.68 -5.82
CA ALA A 23 2.51 -1.01 -5.12
C ALA A 23 3.46 -2.01 -4.45
N GLN A 24 2.92 -3.07 -3.81
CA GLN A 24 3.72 -4.15 -3.24
C GLN A 24 4.53 -4.89 -4.31
N ALA A 25 3.92 -5.20 -5.45
CA ALA A 25 4.62 -5.86 -6.56
C ALA A 25 5.74 -4.97 -7.14
N ALA A 26 5.51 -3.66 -7.28
CA ALA A 26 6.54 -2.72 -7.72
C ALA A 26 7.69 -2.60 -6.70
N ALA A 27 7.38 -2.59 -5.40
CA ALA A 27 8.39 -2.59 -4.34
C ALA A 27 9.24 -3.86 -4.34
N ALA A 28 8.61 -5.03 -4.55
CA ALA A 28 9.31 -6.31 -4.69
C ALA A 28 10.26 -6.31 -5.90
N GLN A 29 9.80 -5.82 -7.06
CA GLN A 29 10.64 -5.68 -8.27
C GLN A 29 11.79 -4.71 -8.07
N ALA A 30 11.54 -3.59 -7.37
CA ALA A 30 12.57 -2.60 -7.05
C ALA A 30 13.49 -3.02 -5.90
N ASN A 31 13.24 -4.16 -5.24
CA ASN A 31 13.95 -4.64 -4.06
C ASN A 31 14.03 -3.55 -2.96
N VAL A 32 12.88 -3.02 -2.57
CA VAL A 32 12.73 -2.02 -1.50
C VAL A 32 11.63 -2.44 -0.52
N ASN A 33 11.76 -2.08 0.75
CA ASN A 33 10.69 -2.28 1.73
C ASN A 33 9.66 -1.16 1.60
N LEU A 34 8.38 -1.53 1.59
CA LEU A 34 7.24 -0.61 1.48
C LEU A 34 6.27 -0.86 2.64
N PHE A 35 5.79 0.21 3.26
CA PHE A 35 4.92 0.16 4.42
C PHE A 35 3.69 1.03 4.18
N LEU A 36 2.51 0.49 4.48
CA LEU A 36 1.29 1.30 4.60
C LEU A 36 1.35 2.08 5.91
N THR A 37 1.13 3.38 5.85
CA THR A 37 1.36 4.32 6.96
C THR A 37 0.26 5.37 7.02
N GLY A 38 0.40 6.34 7.93
CA GLY A 38 -0.41 7.55 7.91
C GLY A 38 -1.89 7.35 8.24
N GLY A 39 -2.74 8.12 7.57
CA GLY A 39 -4.18 8.19 7.83
C GLY A 39 -4.89 6.87 7.57
N ALA A 40 -4.45 6.14 6.55
CA ALA A 40 -4.97 4.82 6.19
C ALA A 40 -4.94 3.85 7.39
N MET A 41 -3.82 3.79 8.13
CA MET A 41 -3.70 2.88 9.27
C MET A 41 -4.68 3.24 10.40
N ARG A 42 -4.83 4.53 10.70
CA ARG A 42 -5.82 5.01 11.70
C ARG A 42 -7.23 4.63 11.27
N ASP A 43 -7.57 4.85 10.01
CA ASP A 43 -8.93 4.64 9.51
C ASP A 43 -9.28 3.15 9.46
N ILE A 44 -8.35 2.28 9.06
CA ILE A 44 -8.50 0.82 9.09
C ILE A 44 -8.67 0.33 10.53
N PHE A 45 -7.83 0.75 11.48
CA PHE A 45 -7.97 0.34 12.89
C PHE A 45 -9.22 0.90 13.57
N GLY A 46 -9.69 2.07 13.14
CA GLY A 46 -10.88 2.72 13.67
C GLY A 46 -12.19 2.25 13.03
N GLY A 47 -12.14 1.41 11.99
CA GLY A 47 -13.32 1.02 11.21
C GLY A 47 -13.93 2.18 10.41
N PHE A 48 -13.14 3.21 10.11
CA PHE A 48 -13.56 4.35 9.30
C PHE A 48 -13.30 4.07 7.81
N GLN A 49 -14.00 4.81 6.95
CA GLN A 49 -13.75 4.74 5.52
C GLN A 49 -12.35 5.27 5.18
N VAL A 50 -11.53 4.45 4.53
CA VAL A 50 -10.21 4.83 4.03
C VAL A 50 -10.35 5.73 2.81
N ARG A 51 -9.75 6.93 2.85
CA ARG A 51 -9.87 7.95 1.79
C ARG A 51 -8.65 7.99 0.87
N ASP A 52 -7.47 7.88 1.45
CA ASP A 52 -6.17 7.90 0.81
C ASP A 52 -5.28 6.77 1.33
N LEU A 53 -4.23 6.45 0.58
CA LEU A 53 -3.25 5.42 0.91
C LEU A 53 -1.87 6.06 0.99
N ASP A 54 -1.31 6.15 2.20
CA ASP A 54 0.01 6.71 2.43
C ASP A 54 1.04 5.58 2.54
N PHE A 55 2.09 5.64 1.71
CA PHE A 55 3.17 4.67 1.76
C PHE A 55 4.50 5.30 2.17
N THR A 56 5.23 4.59 3.01
CA THR A 56 6.62 4.91 3.36
C THR A 56 7.54 3.83 2.79
N VAL A 57 8.68 4.21 2.23
CA VAL A 57 9.64 3.31 1.59
C VAL A 57 11.03 3.45 2.22
N GLU A 58 11.69 2.34 2.50
CA GLU A 58 13.07 2.31 3.00
C GLU A 58 14.08 2.29 1.84
N ALA A 59 14.07 3.35 1.05
CA ALA A 59 14.98 3.59 -0.08
C ALA A 59 14.70 5.00 -0.64
N PRO A 60 15.51 5.50 -1.59
CA PRO A 60 15.11 6.64 -2.39
C PRO A 60 13.77 6.37 -3.09
N ALA A 61 12.72 7.13 -2.73
CA ALA A 61 11.35 6.92 -3.23
C ALA A 61 11.24 6.95 -4.76
N LEU A 62 12.14 7.70 -5.42
CA LEU A 62 12.21 7.80 -6.87
C LEU A 62 12.38 6.42 -7.56
N LYS A 63 13.05 5.47 -6.90
CA LYS A 63 13.25 4.11 -7.43
C LYS A 63 11.92 3.37 -7.57
N LEU A 64 11.07 3.47 -6.55
CA LEU A 64 9.73 2.88 -6.55
C LEU A 64 8.79 3.59 -7.53
N VAL A 65 8.80 4.93 -7.55
CA VAL A 65 7.94 5.72 -8.44
C VAL A 65 8.20 5.38 -9.91
N ARG A 66 9.47 5.19 -10.31
CA ARG A 66 9.82 4.75 -11.67
C ARG A 66 9.27 3.37 -11.99
N ALA A 67 9.43 2.40 -11.08
CA ALA A 67 8.91 1.05 -11.26
C ALA A 67 7.37 1.03 -11.42
N ILE A 68 6.65 1.86 -10.66
CA ILE A 68 5.19 2.00 -10.78
C ILE A 68 4.81 2.65 -12.12
N ALA A 69 5.48 3.73 -12.51
CA ALA A 69 5.19 4.46 -13.75
C ALA A 69 5.46 3.62 -15.01
N GLU A 70 6.49 2.78 -15.00
CA GLU A 70 6.81 1.86 -16.11
C GLU A 70 5.74 0.76 -16.26
N LYS A 71 5.14 0.32 -15.16
CA LYS A 71 4.12 -0.74 -15.14
C LYS A 71 2.71 -0.25 -15.47
N SER A 72 2.46 1.06 -15.34
CA SER A 72 1.16 1.69 -15.60
C SER A 72 1.00 2.21 -17.03
N ARG A 73 2.00 1.98 -17.89
CA ARG A 73 1.97 2.27 -19.34
C ARG A 73 1.54 1.05 -20.13
#